data_AF-A0A0P7DYV5-F1
#
_entry.id   AF-A0A0P7DYV5-F1
#
_cell.length_a   1.000
_cell.length_b   1.000
_cell.length_c   1.000
_cell.angle_alpha   90.00
_cell.angle_beta   90.00
_cell.angle_gamma   90.00
#
_symmetry.space_group_name_H-M   'P 1'
#
loop_
_entity.id
_entity.type
_entity.pdbx_description
1 polymer ?
#
loop_
_entity_poly.entity_id
_entity_poly.type
_entity_poly.pdbx_seq_one_letter_code
_entity_poly.pdbx_strand_id
1 'polypeptide(L)'
;MHQQTLALLRELESTLQRHSLWQTTPIDPSALNSSVPFCHDTMAFEQWLQFVFLEKMHTLIAHAQPLPRNFAIAPMAEMMLAQHSGGNDVINVLQKLDQLLSDD
;
A
#
# COMPACT_ATOMS: atom_id res chain seq x y z
N MET A 1 9.51 -8.86 -12.73
CA MET A 1 9.38 -8.28 -11.39
C MET A 1 9.05 -6.78 -11.40
N HIS A 2 10.02 -5.85 -11.48
CA HIS A 2 9.78 -4.41 -11.25
C HIS A 2 8.65 -3.79 -12.10
N GLN A 3 8.57 -4.11 -13.40
CA GLN A 3 7.51 -3.60 -14.26
C GLN A 3 6.11 -4.11 -13.88
N GLN A 4 6.00 -5.36 -13.41
CA GLN A 4 4.75 -5.92 -12.91
C GLN A 4 4.37 -5.29 -11.58
N THR A 5 5.35 -5.08 -10.68
CA THR A 5 5.14 -4.35 -9.43
C THR A 5 4.64 -2.93 -9.71
N LEU A 6 5.26 -2.18 -10.61
CA LEU A 6 4.80 -0.85 -11.02
C LEU A 6 3.39 -0.83 -11.63
N ALA A 7 3.00 -1.89 -12.34
CA ALA A 7 1.64 -2.02 -12.86
C ALA A 7 0.63 -2.18 -11.71
N LEU A 8 0.93 -3.03 -10.73
CA LEU A 8 0.07 -3.25 -9.57
C LEU A 8 0.04 -2.04 -8.62
N LEU A 9 1.14 -1.30 -8.44
CA LEU A 9 1.14 -0.05 -7.65
C LEU A 9 0.22 1.01 -8.28
N ARG A 10 0.22 1.15 -9.61
CA ARG A 10 -0.72 2.03 -10.33
C ARG A 10 -2.17 1.56 -10.23
N GLU A 11 -2.40 0.25 -10.28
CA GLU A 11 -3.72 -0.36 -10.07
C GLU A 11 -4.22 -0.07 -8.64
N LEU A 12 -3.34 -0.14 -7.64
CA LEU A 12 -3.63 0.18 -6.24
C LEU A 12 -4.03 1.64 -6.09
N GLU A 13 -3.21 2.58 -6.58
CA GLU A 13 -3.52 4.01 -6.58
C GLU A 13 -4.88 4.30 -7.22
N SER A 14 -5.09 3.80 -8.43
CA SER A 14 -6.35 4.01 -9.17
C SER A 14 -7.56 3.44 -8.43
N THR A 15 -7.37 2.34 -7.69
CA THR A 15 -8.42 1.68 -6.92
C THR A 15 -8.75 2.43 -5.64
N LEU A 16 -7.74 2.96 -4.94
CA LEU A 16 -7.95 3.85 -3.79
C LEU A 16 -8.72 5.12 -4.23
N GLN A 17 -8.34 5.73 -5.35
CA GLN A 17 -9.02 6.90 -5.89
C GLN A 17 -10.47 6.60 -6.27
N ARG A 18 -10.72 5.50 -6.99
CA ARG A 18 -12.07 5.08 -7.41
C ARG A 18 -13.03 4.90 -6.25
N HIS A 19 -12.53 4.37 -5.14
CA HIS A 19 -13.34 4.05 -3.96
C HIS A 19 -13.32 5.14 -2.88
N SER A 20 -12.81 6.33 -3.20
CA SER A 20 -12.70 7.46 -2.25
C SER A 20 -11.89 7.11 -0.98
N LEU A 21 -10.96 6.16 -1.09
CA LEU A 21 -9.97 5.80 -0.06
C LEU A 21 -8.63 6.54 -0.26
N TRP A 22 -8.55 7.37 -1.30
CA TRP A 22 -7.43 8.25 -1.57
C TRP A 22 -7.72 9.65 -1.04
N GLN A 23 -6.74 10.27 -0.38
CA GLN A 23 -6.87 11.67 0.03
C GLN A 23 -6.04 12.58 -0.86
N THR A 24 -6.59 13.76 -1.17
CA THR A 24 -5.88 14.82 -1.91
C THR A 24 -5.10 15.75 -0.97
N THR A 25 -5.51 15.83 0.28
CA THR A 25 -4.85 16.64 1.31
C THR A 25 -3.63 15.89 1.82
N PRO A 26 -2.48 16.56 2.01
CA PRO A 26 -1.31 15.91 2.63
C PRO A 26 -1.63 15.49 4.07
N ILE A 27 -0.97 14.42 4.53
CA ILE A 27 -1.02 14.02 5.94
C ILE A 27 -0.16 14.97 6.80
N ASP A 28 -0.44 15.02 8.10
CA ASP A 28 0.44 15.69 9.05
C ASP A 28 1.86 15.08 8.96
N PRO A 29 2.91 15.90 8.76
CA PRO A 29 4.28 15.39 8.68
C PRO A 29 4.71 14.58 9.90
N SER A 30 4.13 14.85 11.08
CA SER A 30 4.39 14.08 12.29
C SER A 30 3.88 12.64 12.22
N ALA A 31 2.83 12.38 11.43
CA ALA A 31 2.29 11.03 11.25
C ALA A 31 3.27 10.10 10.51
N LEU A 32 4.12 10.65 9.64
CA LEU A 32 5.16 9.90 8.94
C LEU A 32 6.32 9.49 9.87
N ASN A 33 6.42 10.07 11.06
CA ASN A 33 7.47 9.75 12.04
C ASN A 33 7.13 8.55 12.94
N SER A 34 5.99 7.89 12.72
CA SER A 34 5.63 6.71 13.49
C SER A 34 6.65 5.57 13.33
N SER A 35 6.96 4.91 14.44
CA SER A 35 7.90 3.78 14.50
C SER A 35 7.20 2.43 14.65
N VAL A 36 5.85 2.40 14.69
CA VAL A 36 5.09 1.16 14.77
C VAL A 36 4.75 0.63 13.37
N PRO A 37 4.51 -0.69 13.21
CA PRO A 37 4.07 -1.25 11.94
C PRO A 37 2.79 -0.58 11.43
N PHE A 38 2.75 -0.28 10.14
CA PHE A 38 1.61 0.36 9.46
C PHE A 38 1.21 1.75 9.98
N CYS A 39 2.03 2.37 10.84
CA CYS A 39 1.75 3.69 11.43
C CYS A 39 0.33 3.81 12.03
N HIS A 40 -0.21 2.71 12.55
CA HIS A 40 -1.62 2.60 12.98
C HIS A 40 -1.98 3.48 14.18
N ASP A 41 -0.98 4.06 14.83
CA ASP A 41 -1.11 5.03 15.93
C ASP A 41 -1.33 6.47 15.43
N THR A 42 -0.98 6.76 14.18
CA THR A 42 -0.88 8.12 13.64
C THR A 42 -1.67 8.34 12.35
N MET A 43 -2.03 7.27 11.64
CA MET A 43 -2.79 7.37 10.39
C MET A 43 -3.70 6.16 10.13
N ALA A 44 -4.73 6.38 9.33
CA ALA A 44 -5.58 5.30 8.81
C ALA A 44 -4.81 4.41 7.83
N PHE A 45 -5.29 3.19 7.63
CA PHE A 45 -4.56 2.19 6.83
C PHE A 45 -4.47 2.60 5.35
N GLU A 46 -5.52 3.18 4.78
CA GLU A 46 -5.52 3.72 3.42
C GLU A 46 -4.55 4.90 3.24
N GLN A 47 -4.36 5.72 4.29
CA GLN A 47 -3.36 6.77 4.29
C GLN A 47 -1.95 6.17 4.32
N TRP A 48 -1.74 5.12 5.11
CA TRP A 48 -0.46 4.40 5.12
C TRP A 48 -0.14 3.77 3.75
N LEU A 49 -1.15 3.19 3.07
CA LEU A 49 -0.99 2.69 1.70
C LEU A 49 -0.52 3.80 0.76
N GLN A 50 -1.15 4.97 0.82
CA GLN A 50 -0.85 6.11 -0.03
C GLN A 50 0.54 6.73 0.26
N PHE A 51 0.78 7.16 1.50
CA PHE A 51 1.92 8.03 1.81
C PHE A 51 3.19 7.29 2.23
N VAL A 52 3.07 6.03 2.65
CA VAL A 52 4.21 5.25 3.12
C VAL A 52 4.52 4.10 2.17
N PHE A 53 3.52 3.27 1.88
CA PHE A 53 3.76 2.05 1.09
C PHE A 53 4.06 2.36 -0.38
N LEU A 54 3.21 3.11 -1.09
CA LEU A 54 3.44 3.44 -2.50
C LEU A 54 4.77 4.18 -2.69
N GLU A 55 5.02 5.23 -1.91
CA GLU A 55 6.27 6.02 -1.96
C GLU A 55 7.51 5.14 -1.75
N LYS A 56 7.49 4.25 -0.75
CA LYS A 56 8.59 3.34 -0.48
C LYS A 56 8.84 2.39 -1.64
N MET A 57 7.79 1.78 -2.20
CA MET A 57 7.92 0.84 -3.31
C MET A 57 8.43 1.53 -4.58
N HIS A 58 7.93 2.73 -4.88
CA HIS A 58 8.44 3.53 -6.00
C HIS A 58 9.91 3.88 -5.83
N THR A 59 10.32 4.28 -4.62
CA THR A 59 11.73 4.58 -4.31
C THR A 59 12.63 3.36 -4.52
N LEU A 60 12.26 2.20 -3.99
CA LEU A 60 13.04 0.97 -4.16
C LEU A 60 13.22 0.63 -5.64
N ILE A 61 12.16 0.72 -6.43
CA ILE A 61 12.19 0.42 -7.86
C ILE A 61 13.05 1.45 -8.62
N ALA A 62 12.89 2.74 -8.34
CA ALA A 62 13.66 3.81 -8.98
C ALA A 62 15.16 3.69 -8.74
N HIS A 63 15.55 3.21 -7.56
CA HIS A 63 16.95 2.98 -7.19
C HIS A 63 17.45 1.56 -7.47
N ALA A 64 16.69 0.74 -8.20
CA ALA A 64 17.00 -0.66 -8.49
C ALA A 64 17.38 -1.48 -7.25
N GLN A 65 16.78 -1.14 -6.10
CA GLN A 65 16.98 -1.84 -4.84
C GLN A 65 16.11 -3.10 -4.79
N PRO A 66 16.53 -4.12 -4.01
CA PRO A 66 15.72 -5.31 -3.83
C PRO A 66 14.37 -4.97 -3.19
N LEU A 67 13.30 -5.52 -3.76
CA LEU A 67 11.96 -5.40 -3.20
C LEU A 67 11.82 -6.29 -1.94
N PRO A 68 10.98 -5.88 -0.96
CA PRO A 68 10.75 -6.68 0.23
C PRO A 68 10.04 -8.00 -0.12
N ARG A 69 10.58 -9.13 0.35
CA ARG A 69 10.04 -10.48 0.08
C ARG A 69 9.31 -11.13 1.26
N ASN A 70 9.57 -10.67 2.49
CA ASN A 70 9.02 -11.25 3.73
C ASN A 70 7.90 -10.39 4.34
N PHE A 71 7.11 -9.72 3.50
CA PHE A 71 6.11 -8.78 3.98
C PHE A 71 4.79 -8.99 3.24
N ALA A 72 3.71 -9.13 4.00
CA ALA A 72 2.36 -9.30 3.48
C ALA A 72 1.47 -8.16 4.01
N ILE A 73 0.74 -7.53 3.12
CA ILE A 73 -0.11 -6.35 3.40
C ILE A 73 -1.58 -6.73 3.34
N ALA A 74 -1.94 -7.69 2.48
CA ALA A 74 -3.30 -8.13 2.30
C ALA A 74 -3.98 -8.58 3.60
N PRO A 75 -3.34 -9.33 4.53
CA PRO A 75 -3.98 -9.71 5.78
C PRO A 75 -4.39 -8.51 6.64
N MET A 76 -3.58 -7.44 6.64
CA MET A 76 -3.91 -6.22 7.36
C MET A 76 -5.05 -5.46 6.66
N ALA A 77 -5.04 -5.42 5.32
CA ALA A 77 -6.10 -4.83 4.53
C ALA A 77 -7.45 -5.56 4.74
N GLU A 78 -7.44 -6.89 4.86
CA GLU A 78 -8.65 -7.67 5.18
C GLU A 78 -9.23 -7.25 6.54
N MET A 79 -8.38 -7.03 7.54
CA MET A 79 -8.85 -6.57 8.85
C MET A 79 -9.39 -5.14 8.84
N MET A 80 -8.73 -4.23 8.11
CA MET A 80 -9.03 -2.80 8.15
C MET A 80 -10.07 -2.37 7.13
N LEU A 81 -10.08 -2.98 5.94
CA LEU A 81 -10.86 -2.54 4.78
C LEU A 81 -12.03 -3.44 4.42
N ALA A 82 -12.20 -4.64 5.00
CA ALA A 82 -13.28 -5.57 4.60
C ALA A 82 -14.69 -4.95 4.64
N GLN A 83 -14.93 -4.01 5.55
CA GLN A 83 -16.22 -3.33 5.71
C GLN A 83 -16.32 -1.99 4.95
N HIS A 84 -15.25 -1.56 4.28
CA HIS A 84 -15.24 -0.33 3.50
C HIS A 84 -15.83 -0.58 2.11
N SER A 85 -16.58 0.40 1.59
CA SER A 85 -17.00 0.36 0.19
C SER A 85 -15.77 0.33 -0.71
N GLY A 86 -15.64 -0.71 -1.54
CA GLY A 86 -14.47 -0.91 -2.40
C GLY A 86 -13.24 -1.54 -1.73
N GLY A 87 -13.33 -1.89 -0.44
CA GLY A 87 -12.22 -2.52 0.29
C GLY A 87 -11.77 -3.85 -0.32
N ASN A 88 -12.72 -4.67 -0.79
CA ASN A 88 -12.41 -5.94 -1.47
C ASN A 88 -11.56 -5.74 -2.73
N ASP A 89 -11.79 -4.66 -3.50
CA ASP A 89 -10.99 -4.38 -4.70
C ASP A 89 -9.56 -4.01 -4.31
N VAL A 90 -9.38 -3.22 -3.24
CA VAL A 90 -8.05 -2.88 -2.70
C VAL A 90 -7.34 -4.13 -2.21
N ILE A 91 -8.02 -4.97 -1.43
CA ILE A 91 -7.50 -6.24 -0.91
C ILE A 91 -7.04 -7.14 -2.06
N ASN A 92 -7.82 -7.27 -3.13
CA ASN A 92 -7.47 -8.07 -4.29
C ASN A 92 -6.16 -7.59 -4.96
N VAL A 93 -5.95 -6.27 -5.07
CA VAL A 93 -4.70 -5.73 -5.63
C VAL A 93 -3.52 -6.03 -4.70
N LEU A 94 -3.71 -5.89 -3.38
CA LEU A 94 -2.68 -6.18 -2.39
C LEU A 94 -2.31 -7.66 -2.33
N GLN A 95 -3.26 -8.58 -2.50
CA GLN A 95 -2.99 -10.01 -2.59
C GLN A 95 -2.12 -10.35 -3.81
N LYS A 96 -2.40 -9.73 -4.97
CA LYS A 96 -1.55 -9.87 -6.16
C LYS A 96 -0.12 -9.34 -5.92
N LEU A 97 0.01 -8.23 -5.19
CA LEU A 97 1.32 -7.68 -4.81
C LEU A 97 2.07 -8.62 -3.88
N ASP A 98 1.44 -9.08 -2.80
CA ASP A 98 2.05 -10.00 -1.83
C ASP A 98 2.52 -11.29 -2.52
N GLN A 99 1.70 -11.86 -3.41
CA GLN A 99 2.06 -13.04 -4.19
C GLN A 99 3.25 -12.76 -5.11
N LEU A 100 3.22 -11.67 -5.90
CA LEU A 100 4.30 -11.31 -6.81
C LEU A 100 5.63 -11.11 -6.09
N LEU A 101 5.59 -10.57 -4.87
CA LEU A 101 6.78 -10.30 -4.06
C LEU A 101 7.31 -11.54 -3.33
N SER A 102 6.48 -12.57 -3.14
CA SER A 102 6.83 -13.81 -2.45
C SER A 102 7.37 -14.91 -3.39
N ASP A 103 7.06 -14.86 -4.68
CA ASP A 103 7.32 -15.95 -5.66
C ASP A 103 8.75 -15.93 -6.28
N ASP A 104 9.68 -15.10 -5.78
CA ASP A 104 11.04 -14.91 -6.33
C ASP A 104 12.13 -14.91 -5.24
#